data_AF-A0A521Z6K8-F1
#
_entry.id   AF-A0A521Z6K8-F1
#
_cell.length_a   1.000
_cell.length_b   1.000
_cell.length_c   1.000
_cell.angle_alpha   90.00
_cell.angle_beta   90.00
_cell.angle_gamma   90.00
#
_symmetry.space_group_name_H-M   'P 1'
#
loop_
_entity.id
_entity.type
_entity.pdbx_description
1 polymer ?
#
loop_
_entity_poly.entity_id
_entity_poly.type
_entity_poly.pdbx_seq_one_letter_code
_entity_poly.pdbx_strand_id
1 'polypeptide(L)'
;MSQAPNLHQLVRQFAHPGRLDAIFLRPARREPVVQVQQVEALVDRGLMGDRAAEKTPWRTGGNKRQVTLIQAEHMPVVAAFTQKSHVDPAWLRRNLVVSGLN
;
A
#
# COMPACT_ATOMS: atom_id res chain seq x y z
N MET A 1 0.25 -23.24 32.94
CA MET A 1 1.40 -23.00 32.03
C MET A 1 0.86 -22.74 30.65
N SER A 2 1.01 -21.53 30.14
CA SER A 2 0.52 -21.14 28.82
C SER A 2 1.33 -21.87 27.74
N GLN A 3 0.68 -22.64 26.87
CA GLN A 3 1.33 -23.31 25.76
C GLN A 3 1.95 -22.27 24.82
N ALA A 4 3.18 -22.50 24.36
CA ALA A 4 3.83 -21.65 23.36
C ALA A 4 3.04 -21.70 22.03
N PRO A 5 2.88 -20.56 21.33
CA PRO A 5 2.14 -20.51 20.06
C PRO A 5 2.82 -21.38 18.99
N ASN A 6 2.01 -22.06 18.18
CA ASN A 6 2.50 -22.84 17.04
C ASN A 6 2.86 -21.93 15.85
N LEU A 7 3.58 -22.46 14.87
CA LEU A 7 4.05 -21.70 13.71
C LEU A 7 2.90 -21.00 12.96
N HIS A 8 1.76 -21.66 12.80
CA HIS A 8 0.61 -21.08 12.11
C HIS A 8 0.00 -19.89 12.88
N GLN A 9 0.08 -19.90 14.21
CA GLN A 9 -0.33 -18.76 15.04
C GLN A 9 0.67 -17.61 14.93
N LEU A 10 1.97 -17.89 14.93
CA LEU A 10 3.03 -16.89 14.79
C LEU A 10 2.97 -16.16 13.43
N VAL A 11 2.76 -16.89 12.33
CA VAL A 11 2.67 -16.32 10.97
C VAL A 11 1.42 -15.45 10.78
N ARG A 12 0.42 -15.57 11.66
CA ARG A 12 -0.79 -14.73 11.67
C ARG A 12 -0.65 -13.45 12.51
N GLN A 13 0.46 -13.30 13.23
CA GLN A 13 0.73 -12.13 14.05
C GLN A 13 1.70 -11.22 13.30
N PHE A 14 1.43 -9.92 13.32
CA PHE A 14 2.43 -8.93 12.95
C PHE A 14 3.36 -8.73 14.15
N ALA A 15 4.67 -8.74 13.92
CA ALA A 15 5.64 -8.59 15.01
C ALA A 15 5.48 -7.24 15.74
N HIS A 16 5.13 -6.19 14.98
CA HIS A 16 4.98 -4.83 15.48
C HIS A 16 3.78 -4.14 14.81
N PRO A 17 3.14 -3.16 15.49
CA PRO A 17 2.13 -2.31 14.87
C PRO A 17 2.81 -1.40 13.85
N GLY A 18 2.41 -1.51 12.58
CA GLY A 18 2.89 -0.62 11.54
C GLY A 18 2.19 0.76 11.54
N ARG A 19 2.73 1.67 10.75
CA ARG A 19 2.20 3.02 10.53
C ARG A 19 1.92 3.25 9.05
N LEU A 20 0.90 4.05 8.76
CA LEU A 20 0.69 4.65 7.45
C LEU A 20 1.48 5.95 7.35
N ASP A 21 2.46 5.99 6.45
CA ASP A 21 3.37 7.13 6.29
C ASP A 21 2.87 8.14 5.27
N ALA A 22 2.28 7.65 4.16
CA ALA A 22 1.77 8.50 3.10
C ALA A 22 0.62 7.83 2.33
N ILE A 23 -0.27 8.66 1.79
CA ILE A 23 -1.37 8.26 0.92
C ILE A 23 -1.22 8.95 -0.43
N PHE A 24 -1.30 8.15 -1.48
CA PHE A 24 -1.12 8.55 -2.86
C PHE A 24 -2.28 8.07 -3.73
N LEU A 25 -2.84 8.99 -4.50
CA LEU A 25 -3.89 8.73 -5.48
C LEU A 25 -3.30 8.81 -6.89
N ARG A 26 -3.75 7.93 -7.78
CA ARG A 26 -3.30 7.87 -9.17
C ARG A 26 -4.50 8.20 -10.05
N PRO A 27 -4.70 9.47 -10.45
CA PRO A 27 -5.91 9.90 -11.13
C PRO A 27 -6.12 9.16 -12.45
N ALA A 28 -5.06 9.04 -13.26
CA ALA A 28 -5.11 8.24 -14.49
C ALA A 28 -3.78 7.52 -14.82
N ARG A 29 -3.71 6.89 -16.00
CA ARG A 29 -2.49 6.22 -16.48
C ARG A 29 -1.46 7.29 -16.83
N ARG A 30 -0.26 7.19 -16.24
CA ARG A 30 0.87 8.13 -16.43
C ARG A 30 0.66 9.56 -15.93
N GLU A 31 -0.53 9.89 -15.42
CA GLU A 31 -0.75 11.15 -14.72
C GLU A 31 0.08 11.26 -13.43
N PRO A 32 0.47 12.47 -13.02
CA PRO A 32 1.11 12.72 -11.74
C PRO A 32 0.33 12.10 -10.57
N VAL A 33 1.06 11.57 -9.60
CA VAL A 33 0.48 11.05 -8.37
C VAL A 33 0.13 12.23 -7.46
N VAL A 34 -1.03 12.16 -6.81
CA VAL A 34 -1.47 13.19 -5.85
C VAL A 34 -1.33 12.64 -4.44
N GLN A 35 -0.55 13.33 -3.60
CA GLN A 35 -0.46 13.01 -2.19
C GLN A 35 -1.60 13.66 -1.42
N VAL A 36 -2.23 12.90 -0.51
CA VAL A 36 -3.33 13.37 0.33
C VAL A 36 -3.10 12.98 1.79
N GLN A 37 -3.74 13.69 2.72
CA GLN A 37 -3.69 13.35 4.15
C GLN A 37 -4.73 12.30 4.54
N GLN A 38 -5.83 12.25 3.81
CA GLN A 38 -6.98 11.38 4.04
C GLN A 38 -7.60 10.99 2.71
N VAL A 39 -8.20 9.81 2.66
CA VAL A 39 -9.03 9.37 1.53
C VAL A 39 -10.10 8.39 2.01
N GLU A 40 -11.23 8.37 1.32
CA GLU A 40 -12.29 7.37 1.53
C GLU A 40 -12.00 6.08 0.77
N ALA A 41 -12.14 4.94 1.46
CA ALA A 41 -12.12 3.62 0.85
C ALA A 41 -13.55 3.21 0.45
N LEU A 42 -13.79 3.18 -0.85
CA LEU A 42 -15.04 2.79 -1.48
C LEU A 42 -15.12 1.27 -1.62
N VAL A 43 -16.18 0.69 -1.06
CA VAL A 43 -16.47 -0.76 -1.14
C VAL A 43 -16.40 -1.22 -2.59
N ASP A 44 -15.67 -2.32 -2.81
CA ASP A 44 -15.48 -2.97 -4.11
C ASP A 44 -14.80 -2.14 -5.22
N ARG A 45 -14.36 -0.91 -4.91
CA ARG A 45 -13.84 0.04 -5.91
C ARG A 45 -12.41 0.48 -5.60
N GLY A 46 -12.06 0.66 -4.33
CA GLY A 46 -10.74 1.17 -3.92
C GLY A 46 -10.83 2.58 -3.36
N LEU A 47 -9.84 3.43 -3.64
CA LEU A 47 -9.77 4.76 -3.02
C LEU A 47 -10.47 5.82 -3.88
N MET A 48 -11.31 6.66 -3.26
CA MET A 48 -11.93 7.79 -3.96
C MET A 48 -10.85 8.68 -4.60
N GLY A 49 -11.00 8.98 -5.89
CA GLY A 49 -10.02 9.75 -6.67
C GLY A 49 -8.83 8.94 -7.22
N ASP A 50 -8.71 7.64 -6.92
CA ASP A 50 -7.79 6.74 -7.63
C ASP A 50 -8.48 6.13 -8.85
N ARG A 51 -7.75 6.00 -9.96
CA ARG A 51 -8.22 5.38 -11.21
C ARG A 51 -8.84 4.00 -11.02
N ALA A 52 -8.39 3.24 -10.02
CA ALA A 52 -8.97 1.93 -9.73
C ALA A 52 -10.46 2.03 -9.37
N ALA A 53 -10.85 3.10 -8.67
CA ALA A 53 -12.20 3.32 -8.20
C ALA A 53 -13.16 3.83 -9.28
N GLU A 54 -12.65 4.44 -10.35
CA GLU A 54 -13.47 4.88 -11.50
C GLU A 54 -14.11 3.70 -12.24
N LYS A 55 -13.50 2.52 -12.17
CA LYS A 55 -13.99 1.32 -12.86
C LYS A 55 -15.23 0.77 -12.17
N THR A 56 -16.29 0.52 -12.94
CA THR A 56 -17.43 -0.25 -12.46
C THR A 56 -16.98 -1.67 -12.08
N PRO A 57 -17.31 -2.15 -10.87
CA PRO A 57 -17.03 -3.53 -10.48
C PRO A 57 -17.63 -4.51 -11.49
N TRP A 58 -16.80 -5.40 -12.06
CA TRP A 58 -17.29 -6.41 -13.01
C TRP A 58 -17.74 -7.72 -12.32
N ARG A 59 -17.55 -7.81 -11.00
CA ARG A 59 -17.87 -8.97 -10.16
C ARG A 59 -18.10 -8.53 -8.71
N THR A 60 -18.81 -9.35 -7.95
CA THR A 60 -18.94 -9.22 -6.49
C THR A 60 -17.57 -9.18 -5.83
N GLY A 61 -17.34 -8.24 -4.91
CA GLY A 61 -16.03 -8.04 -4.30
C GLY A 61 -15.04 -7.21 -5.14
N GLY A 62 -15.48 -6.70 -6.30
CA GLY A 62 -14.70 -5.76 -7.11
C GLY A 62 -13.38 -6.29 -7.68
N ASN A 63 -12.49 -5.35 -8.02
CA ASN A 63 -11.15 -5.68 -8.49
C ASN A 63 -10.31 -6.32 -7.36
N LYS A 64 -9.40 -7.25 -7.68
CA LYS A 64 -8.44 -7.79 -6.68
C LYS A 64 -7.46 -6.73 -6.16
N ARG A 65 -7.20 -5.67 -6.94
CA ARG A 65 -6.19 -4.64 -6.65
C ARG A 65 -6.83 -3.26 -6.39
N GLN A 66 -7.79 -3.21 -5.47
CA GLN A 66 -8.47 -1.97 -5.08
C GLN A 66 -7.52 -0.97 -4.40
N VAL A 67 -6.63 -1.48 -3.54
CA VAL A 67 -5.61 -0.72 -2.83
C VAL A 67 -4.26 -1.42 -3.02
N THR A 68 -3.18 -0.65 -3.10
CA THR A 68 -1.82 -1.16 -3.19
C THR A 68 -0.93 -0.50 -2.16
N LEU A 69 -0.06 -1.26 -1.51
CA LEU A 69 0.85 -0.76 -0.48
C LEU A 69 2.30 -1.09 -0.80
N ILE A 70 3.22 -0.37 -0.17
CA ILE A 70 4.64 -0.66 -0.13
C ILE A 70 5.27 -0.24 1.19
N GLN A 71 6.18 -1.05 1.67
CA GLN A 71 6.97 -0.78 2.86
C GLN A 71 8.04 0.28 2.59
N ALA A 72 8.16 1.27 3.46
CA ALA A 72 9.18 2.31 3.41
C ALA A 72 10.59 1.72 3.48
N GLU A 73 10.75 0.59 4.17
CA GLU A 73 11.97 -0.18 4.31
C GLU A 73 12.52 -0.68 2.96
N HIS A 74 11.67 -0.80 1.94
CA HIS A 74 12.12 -1.14 0.59
C HIS A 74 12.68 0.06 -0.18
N MET A 75 12.45 1.31 0.24
CA MET A 75 12.89 2.49 -0.51
C MET A 75 14.42 2.57 -0.60
N PRO A 76 15.19 2.40 0.50
CA PRO A 76 16.64 2.39 0.43
C PRO A 76 17.20 1.26 -0.44
N VAL A 77 16.55 0.09 -0.43
CA VAL A 77 16.96 -1.07 -1.25
C VAL A 77 16.79 -0.78 -2.74
N VAL A 78 15.64 -0.21 -3.13
CA VAL A 78 15.40 0.20 -4.52
C VAL A 78 16.36 1.32 -4.94
N ALA A 79 16.62 2.28 -4.06
CA ALA A 79 17.58 3.36 -4.32
C ALA A 79 18.99 2.80 -4.60
N ALA A 80 19.46 1.87 -3.78
CA ALA A 80 20.74 1.19 -3.96
C ALA A 80 20.82 0.44 -5.30
N PHE A 81 19.80 -0.37 -5.63
CA PHE A 81 19.76 -1.12 -6.89
C PHE A 81 19.66 -0.25 -8.14
N THR A 82 19.08 0.94 -8.02
CA THR A 82 18.93 1.88 -9.15
C THR A 82 20.00 2.96 -9.19
N GLN A 83 21.01 2.87 -8.32
CA GLN A 83 22.08 3.87 -8.17
C GLN A 83 21.54 5.30 -7.99
N LYS A 84 20.44 5.43 -7.25
CA LYS A 84 19.85 6.72 -6.89
C LYS A 84 20.17 7.04 -5.44
N SER A 85 20.37 8.32 -5.13
CA SER A 85 20.50 8.78 -3.74
C SER A 85 19.21 8.62 -2.95
N HIS A 86 18.06 8.70 -3.62
CA HIS A 86 16.74 8.57 -3.03
C HIS A 86 15.73 8.08 -4.07
N VAL A 87 14.67 7.45 -3.59
CA VAL A 87 13.49 7.06 -4.38
C VAL A 87 12.28 7.70 -3.74
N ASP A 88 11.67 8.65 -4.45
CA ASP A 88 10.38 9.20 -4.04
C ASP A 88 9.32 8.08 -4.16
N PRO A 89 8.59 7.76 -3.07
CA PRO A 89 7.56 6.73 -3.11
C PRO A 89 6.47 6.98 -4.19
N ALA A 90 6.21 8.24 -4.56
CA ALA A 90 5.27 8.59 -5.61
C ALA A 90 5.65 7.96 -6.97
N TRP A 91 6.95 7.76 -7.24
CA TRP A 91 7.44 7.13 -8.47
C TRP A 91 7.00 5.66 -8.61
N LEU A 92 6.81 4.97 -7.48
CA LEU A 92 6.42 3.55 -7.45
C LEU A 92 4.91 3.35 -7.65
N ARG A 93 4.14 4.46 -7.63
CA ARG A 93 2.69 4.51 -7.89
C ARG A 93 1.92 3.47 -7.07
N ARG A 94 2.29 3.34 -5.79
CA ARG A 94 1.53 2.60 -4.77
C ARG A 94 0.61 3.57 -4.04
N ASN A 95 -0.49 3.08 -3.48
CA ASN A 95 -1.43 3.95 -2.78
C ASN A 95 -0.97 4.29 -1.38
N LEU A 96 -0.45 3.31 -0.65
CA LEU A 96 -0.07 3.47 0.74
C LEU A 96 1.41 3.18 0.91
N VAL A 97 2.13 4.10 1.56
CA VAL A 97 3.46 3.82 2.10
C VAL A 97 3.29 3.49 3.57
N VAL A 98 3.82 2.35 3.99
CA VAL A 98 3.71 1.85 5.36
C VAL A 98 5.09 1.56 5.94
N SER A 99 5.24 1.63 7.25
CA SER A 99 6.48 1.27 7.95
C SER A 99 6.19 0.49 9.22
N GLY A 100 7.21 -0.18 9.77
CA GLY A 100 7.13 -0.87 11.07
C GLY A 100 6.35 -2.18 11.04
N LEU A 101 6.21 -2.81 9.87
CA LEU A 101 5.48 -4.07 9.70
C LEU A 101 6.34 -5.33 9.87
N ASN A 102 7.65 -5.18 10.10
CA ASN A 102 8.62 -6.28 10.25
C ASN A 102 9.08 -6.44 11.70
#